data_AF-A0A4X2L0Q2-F1
#
_entry.id   AF-A0A4X2L0Q2-F1
#
_cell.length_a   1.000
_cell.length_b   1.000
_cell.length_c   1.000
_cell.angle_alpha   90.00
_cell.angle_beta   90.00
_cell.angle_gamma   90.00
#
_symmetry.space_group_name_H-M   'P 1'
#
loop_
_entity.id
_entity.type
_entity.pdbx_description
1 polymer ?
#
loop_
_entity_poly.entity_id
_entity_poly.type
_entity_poly.pdbx_seq_one_letter_code
_entity_poly.pdbx_strand_id
1 'polypeptide(L)'
;MIWKQIFFLSCLTAFVLLANLKKKIFLQESDASNFFKKRGKRSTKSLDELNAENRQQLRADEHRREYYEEQRNEFENFVEEQNDEQEERSREQIEQWRQWHYDGLYPPYLYNRHRI
;
A
#
# COMPACT_ATOMS: atom_id res chain seq x y z
N MET A 1 -34.31 -20.03 61.34
CA MET A 1 -34.53 -18.59 61.04
C MET A 1 -33.27 -17.91 60.48
N ILE A 2 -32.07 -18.21 61.02
CA ILE A 2 -30.78 -17.60 60.64
C ILE A 2 -30.33 -17.87 59.19
N TRP A 3 -30.60 -19.05 58.64
CA TRP A 3 -30.09 -19.45 57.32
C TRP A 3 -30.72 -18.69 56.16
N LYS A 4 -32.01 -18.35 56.28
CA LYS A 4 -32.69 -17.47 55.32
C LYS A 4 -32.03 -16.09 55.31
N GLN A 5 -31.72 -15.55 56.47
CA GLN A 5 -31.13 -14.23 56.63
C GLN A 5 -29.71 -14.16 56.05
N ILE A 6 -28.90 -15.21 56.25
CA ILE A 6 -27.57 -15.33 55.63
C ILE A 6 -27.68 -15.40 54.10
N PHE A 7 -28.63 -16.17 53.57
CA PHE A 7 -28.83 -16.29 52.12
C PHE A 7 -29.28 -14.96 51.48
N PHE A 8 -30.15 -14.22 52.17
CA PHE A 8 -30.56 -12.88 51.73
C PHE A 8 -29.39 -11.88 51.75
N LEU A 9 -28.57 -11.90 52.80
CA LEU A 9 -27.40 -11.02 52.90
C LEU A 9 -26.35 -11.36 51.83
N SER A 10 -26.07 -12.65 51.56
CA SER A 10 -25.15 -13.03 50.49
C SER A 10 -25.66 -12.62 49.11
N CYS A 11 -26.95 -12.81 48.83
CA CYS A 11 -27.55 -12.35 47.58
C CYS A 11 -27.50 -10.82 47.42
N LEU A 12 -27.77 -10.07 48.49
CA LEU A 12 -27.70 -8.61 48.48
C LEU A 12 -26.27 -8.12 48.19
N THR A 13 -25.27 -8.71 48.84
CA THR A 13 -23.86 -8.34 48.59
C THR A 13 -23.43 -8.66 47.17
N ALA A 14 -23.79 -9.84 46.63
CA ALA A 14 -23.52 -10.20 45.24
C ALA A 14 -24.21 -9.25 44.25
N PHE A 15 -25.45 -8.85 44.51
CA PHE A 15 -26.19 -7.90 43.68
C PHE A 15 -25.53 -6.52 43.67
N VAL A 16 -25.11 -6.03 44.84
CA VAL A 16 -24.39 -4.75 44.96
C VAL A 16 -23.06 -4.80 44.21
N LEU A 17 -22.29 -5.89 44.33
CA LEU A 17 -21.03 -6.05 43.60
C LEU A 17 -21.25 -6.09 42.09
N LEU A 18 -22.23 -6.85 41.61
CA LEU A 18 -22.58 -6.94 40.18
C LEU A 18 -23.06 -5.59 39.61
N ALA A 19 -23.87 -4.84 40.37
CA ALA A 19 -24.35 -3.53 39.96
C ALA A 19 -23.22 -2.51 39.84
N ASN A 20 -22.23 -2.56 40.74
CA ASN A 20 -21.05 -1.69 40.68
C ASN A 20 -20.07 -2.10 39.56
N LEU A 21 -19.91 -3.40 39.30
CA LEU A 21 -19.07 -3.89 38.19
C LEU A 21 -19.59 -3.41 36.83
N LYS A 22 -20.91 -3.45 36.62
CA LYS A 22 -21.55 -3.00 35.38
C LYS A 22 -21.27 -1.53 35.08
N LYS A 23 -21.27 -0.66 36.11
CA LYS A 23 -20.94 0.77 35.95
C LYS A 23 -19.47 1.03 35.62
N LYS A 24 -18.57 0.11 35.97
CA LYS A 24 -17.12 0.28 35.82
C LYS A 24 -16.58 -0.31 34.52
N ILE A 25 -17.24 -1.36 34.00
CA ILE A 25 -16.84 -2.06 32.77
C ILE A 25 -17.61 -1.56 31.55
N PHE A 26 -18.90 -1.21 31.72
CA PHE A 26 -19.75 -0.73 30.64
C PHE A 26 -20.05 0.75 30.83
N LEU A 27 -19.83 1.51 29.76
CA LEU A 27 -20.22 2.91 29.68
C LEU A 27 -21.75 3.00 29.82
N GLN A 28 -22.23 3.92 30.67
CA GLN A 28 -23.66 4.10 30.89
C GLN A 28 -24.36 4.56 29.61
N GLU A 29 -25.58 4.10 29.35
CA GLU A 29 -26.32 4.40 28.12
C GLU A 29 -26.49 5.90 27.87
N SER A 30 -26.70 6.70 28.93
CA SER A 30 -26.73 8.16 28.87
C SER A 30 -25.42 8.75 28.35
N ASP A 31 -24.28 8.20 28.78
CA ASP A 31 -22.94 8.66 28.41
C ASP A 31 -22.57 8.17 27.01
N ALA A 32 -22.94 6.94 26.65
CA ALA A 32 -22.82 6.40 25.30
C ALA A 32 -23.65 7.20 24.29
N SER A 33 -24.86 7.65 24.69
CA SER A 33 -25.71 8.48 23.83
C SER A 33 -25.07 9.84 23.50
N ASN A 34 -24.17 10.34 24.36
CA ASN A 34 -23.46 11.60 24.15
C ASN A 34 -22.25 11.48 23.20
N PHE A 35 -21.75 10.26 22.94
CA PHE A 35 -20.68 10.04 21.95
C PHE A 35 -21.13 10.39 20.52
N PHE A 36 -22.38 10.06 20.19
CA PHE A 36 -22.95 10.26 18.85
C PHE A 36 -23.72 11.57 18.71
N LYS A 37 -24.06 12.24 19.82
CA LYS A 37 -24.66 13.58 19.80
C LYS A 37 -23.61 14.58 19.36
N LYS A 38 -23.47 14.70 18.04
CA LYS A 38 -22.90 15.81 17.28
C LYS A 38 -21.85 16.60 18.07
N ARG A 39 -20.57 16.27 17.85
CA ARG A 39 -19.50 17.29 17.78
C ARG A 39 -19.88 18.26 16.64
N GLY A 40 -20.89 19.09 16.88
CA GLY A 40 -21.60 19.87 15.86
C GLY A 40 -20.79 21.01 15.27
N LYS A 41 -19.63 21.31 15.84
CA LYS A 41 -18.58 22.14 15.27
C LYS A 41 -17.28 21.56 15.78
N ARG A 42 -16.45 20.97 14.90
CA ARG A 42 -15.03 20.87 15.23
C ARG A 42 -14.59 22.31 15.57
N SER A 43 -13.87 22.49 16.67
CA SER A 43 -13.17 23.75 16.93
C SER A 43 -12.40 24.15 15.65
N THR A 44 -12.25 25.44 15.40
CA THR A 44 -11.40 25.94 14.32
C THR A 44 -10.08 25.20 14.40
N LYS A 45 -9.76 24.39 13.37
CA LYS A 45 -8.58 23.52 13.40
C LYS A 45 -7.37 24.36 13.76
N SER A 46 -6.57 23.86 14.70
CA SER A 46 -5.33 24.55 15.04
C SER A 46 -4.39 24.52 13.83
N LEU A 47 -3.46 25.47 13.75
CA LEU A 47 -2.46 25.49 12.67
C LEU A 47 -1.67 24.16 12.61
N ASP A 48 -1.39 23.56 13.78
CA ASP A 48 -0.65 22.31 13.87
C ASP A 48 -1.45 21.12 13.34
N GLU A 49 -2.76 21.08 13.61
CA GLU A 49 -3.67 20.09 13.01
C GLU A 49 -3.72 20.22 11.48
N LEU A 50 -3.79 21.44 10.95
CA LEU A 50 -3.77 21.69 9.50
C LEU A 50 -2.44 21.24 8.87
N ASN A 51 -1.31 21.52 9.52
CA ASN A 51 -0.01 21.08 9.06
C ASN A 51 0.11 19.55 9.08
N ALA A 52 -0.41 18.88 10.11
CA ALA A 52 -0.42 17.43 10.21
C ALA A 52 -1.29 16.80 9.11
N GLU A 53 -2.47 17.37 8.84
CA GLU A 53 -3.35 16.92 7.74
C GLU A 53 -2.71 17.13 6.37
N ASN A 54 -2.08 18.29 6.13
CA ASN A 54 -1.40 18.57 4.87
C ASN A 54 -0.24 17.58 4.62
N ARG A 55 0.53 17.25 5.66
CA ARG A 55 1.57 16.20 5.57
C ARG A 55 0.99 14.83 5.21
N GLN A 56 -0.19 14.48 5.74
CA GLN A 56 -0.85 13.22 5.38
C GLN A 56 -1.34 13.24 3.94
N GLN A 57 -1.90 14.37 3.49
CA GLN A 57 -2.36 14.54 2.12
C GLN A 57 -1.21 14.44 1.12
N LEU A 58 -0.09 15.12 1.39
CA LEU A 58 1.10 15.07 0.54
C LEU A 58 1.62 13.64 0.40
N ARG A 59 1.72 12.87 1.50
CA ARG A 59 2.12 11.46 1.44
C ARG A 59 1.16 10.59 0.64
N ALA A 60 -0.15 10.85 0.75
CA ALA A 60 -1.15 10.11 -0.02
C ALA A 60 -1.07 10.45 -1.52
N ASP A 61 -0.79 11.70 -1.86
CA ASP A 61 -0.58 12.13 -3.25
C ASP A 61 0.75 11.59 -3.82
N GLU A 62 1.83 11.59 -3.03
CA GLU A 62 3.11 10.96 -3.37
C GLU A 62 2.92 9.47 -3.68
N HIS A 63 2.29 8.72 -2.77
CA HIS A 63 2.02 7.30 -2.97
C HIS A 63 1.14 7.03 -4.20
N ARG A 64 0.16 7.91 -4.47
CA ARG A 64 -0.67 7.79 -5.68
C ARG A 64 0.15 8.03 -6.94
N ARG A 65 1.07 8.99 -6.91
CA ARG A 65 1.97 9.29 -8.03
C ARG A 65 2.95 8.14 -8.27
N GLU A 66 3.59 7.64 -7.22
CA GLU A 66 4.51 6.48 -7.27
C GLU A 66 3.83 5.28 -7.92
N TYR A 67 2.60 4.95 -7.51
CA TYR A 67 1.82 3.86 -8.11
C TYR A 67 1.66 4.00 -9.64
N TYR A 68 1.33 5.20 -10.13
CA TYR A 68 1.18 5.42 -11.57
C TYR A 68 2.53 5.46 -12.31
N GLU A 69 3.59 5.93 -11.66
CA GLU A 69 4.95 5.92 -12.22
C GLU A 69 5.49 4.49 -12.33
N GLU A 70 5.27 3.64 -11.31
CA GLU A 70 5.61 2.22 -11.34
C GLU A 70 4.87 1.49 -12.47
N GLN A 71 3.56 1.68 -12.57
CA GLN A 71 2.77 1.07 -13.65
C GLN A 71 3.25 1.49 -15.05
N ARG A 72 3.66 2.76 -15.22
CA ARG A 72 4.22 3.22 -16.49
C ARG A 72 5.60 2.61 -16.75
N ASN A 73 6.46 2.57 -15.74
CA ASN A 73 7.81 2.04 -15.83
C ASN A 73 7.81 0.54 -16.12
N GLU A 74 6.91 -0.23 -15.49
CA GLU A 74 6.72 -1.66 -15.80
C GLU A 74 6.35 -1.88 -17.26
N PHE A 75 5.45 -1.05 -17.80
CA PHE A 75 5.06 -1.13 -19.20
C PHE A 75 6.21 -0.74 -20.15
N GLU A 76 6.92 0.35 -19.85
CA GLU A 76 8.09 0.79 -20.63
C GLU A 76 9.19 -0.29 -20.64
N ASN A 77 9.51 -0.86 -19.46
CA ASN A 77 10.47 -1.96 -19.34
C ASN A 77 10.04 -3.20 -20.14
N PHE A 78 8.76 -3.58 -20.08
CA PHE A 78 8.26 -4.73 -20.84
C PHE A 78 8.42 -4.53 -22.36
N VAL A 79 8.10 -3.33 -22.86
CA VAL A 79 8.25 -3.01 -24.29
C VAL A 79 9.72 -3.00 -24.71
N GLU A 80 10.60 -2.42 -23.88
CA GLU A 80 12.04 -2.41 -24.14
C GLU A 80 12.61 -3.83 -24.16
N GLU A 81 12.30 -4.66 -23.16
CA GLU A 81 12.76 -6.05 -23.07
C GLU A 81 12.30 -6.87 -24.28
N GLN A 82 11.05 -6.69 -24.75
CA GLN A 82 10.57 -7.34 -25.97
C GLN A 82 11.33 -6.90 -27.24
N ASN A 83 11.68 -5.62 -27.34
CA ASN A 83 12.45 -5.11 -28.48
C ASN A 83 13.88 -5.66 -28.45
N ASP A 84 14.52 -5.65 -27.28
CA ASP A 84 15.88 -6.14 -27.08
C ASP A 84 15.96 -7.65 -27.37
N GLU A 85 15.06 -8.46 -26.82
CA GLU A 85 14.97 -9.89 -27.11
C GLU A 85 14.82 -10.17 -28.62
N GLN A 86 14.02 -9.36 -29.30
CA GLN A 86 13.81 -9.49 -30.74
C GLN A 86 15.05 -9.08 -31.54
N GLU A 87 15.74 -8.02 -31.12
CA GLU A 87 16.99 -7.58 -31.74
C GLU A 87 18.11 -8.62 -31.54
N GLU A 88 18.27 -9.14 -30.32
CA GLU A 88 19.22 -10.21 -30.01
C GLU A 88 18.97 -11.44 -30.88
N ARG A 89 17.71 -11.91 -30.95
CA ARG A 89 17.32 -13.03 -31.82
C ARG A 89 17.66 -12.78 -33.28
N SER A 90 17.46 -11.56 -33.77
CA SER A 90 17.80 -11.18 -35.14
C SER A 90 19.32 -11.17 -35.35
N ARG A 91 20.08 -10.61 -34.42
CA ARG A 91 21.56 -10.59 -34.45
C ARG A 91 22.12 -12.00 -34.46
N GLU A 92 21.69 -12.85 -33.53
CA GLU A 92 22.08 -14.26 -33.48
C GLU A 92 21.77 -14.96 -34.79
N GLN A 93 20.56 -14.79 -35.34
CA GLN A 93 20.18 -15.40 -36.60
C GLN A 93 21.12 -14.94 -37.74
N ILE A 94 21.41 -13.64 -37.84
CA ILE A 94 22.34 -13.09 -38.83
C ILE A 94 23.75 -13.67 -38.65
N GLU A 95 24.24 -13.79 -37.42
CA GLU A 95 25.53 -14.37 -37.11
C GLU A 95 25.59 -15.86 -37.46
N GLN A 96 24.54 -16.63 -37.19
CA GLN A 96 24.45 -18.04 -37.59
C GLN A 96 24.46 -18.19 -39.12
N TRP A 97 23.68 -17.38 -39.84
CA TRP A 97 23.72 -17.36 -41.30
C TRP A 97 25.09 -17.00 -41.86
N ARG A 98 25.77 -16.04 -41.21
CA ARG A 98 27.13 -15.61 -41.55
C ARG A 98 28.14 -16.72 -41.32
N GLN A 99 28.02 -17.47 -40.22
CA GLN A 99 28.87 -18.62 -39.92
C GLN A 99 28.66 -19.75 -40.94
N TRP A 100 27.41 -20.05 -41.31
CA TRP A 100 27.11 -21.08 -42.31
C TRP A 100 27.68 -20.75 -43.70
N HIS A 101 27.65 -19.47 -44.08
CA HIS A 101 28.20 -18.97 -45.35
C HIS A 101 29.66 -18.51 -45.25
N TYR A 102 30.37 -18.83 -44.17
CA TYR A 102 31.73 -18.35 -43.97
C TYR A 102 32.71 -19.06 -44.92
N ASP A 103 33.10 -18.37 -45.99
CA ASP A 103 34.04 -18.82 -47.02
C ASP A 103 35.50 -18.40 -46.76
N GLY A 104 35.76 -17.73 -45.63
CA GLY A 104 37.07 -17.19 -45.27
C GLY A 104 37.47 -15.90 -46.01
N LEU A 105 36.62 -15.36 -46.88
CA LEU A 105 36.87 -14.15 -47.68
C LEU A 105 36.11 -12.90 -47.16
N TYR A 106 35.45 -13.01 -46.00
CA TYR A 106 34.70 -11.91 -45.38
C TYR A 106 35.60 -10.97 -44.55
N PRO A 107 35.52 -9.63 -44.67
CA PRO A 107 34.53 -8.84 -45.42
C PRO A 107 34.83 -8.78 -46.93
N PRO A 108 33.81 -8.77 -47.80
CA PRO A 108 34.00 -8.70 -49.24
C PRO A 108 34.82 -7.45 -49.59
N TYR A 109 35.98 -7.66 -50.20
CA TYR A 109 36.96 -6.66 -50.65
C TYR A 109 36.41 -5.65 -51.67
N LEU A 110 35.14 -5.76 -52.07
CA LEU A 110 34.52 -4.89 -53.07
C LEU A 110 34.28 -3.45 -52.60
N TYR A 111 34.23 -3.18 -51.29
CA TYR A 111 33.96 -1.83 -50.75
C TYR A 111 35.19 -1.08 -50.21
N ASN A 112 36.37 -1.69 -50.17
CA ASN A 112 37.61 -1.04 -49.72
C ASN A 112 38.37 -0.31 -50.84
N ARG A 113 37.68 0.23 -51.85
CA ARG A 113 38.28 1.18 -52.80
C ARG A 113 38.33 2.56 -52.15
N HIS A 114 39.32 2.76 -51.29
CA HIS A 114 39.75 4.10 -50.89
C HIS A 114 40.17 4.85 -52.17
N ARG A 115 39.42 5.90 -52.53
CA ARG A 115 39.84 6.88 -53.53
C ARG A 115 41.01 7.66 -52.93
N ILE A 116 42.20 7.52 -53.53
CA ILE A 116 43.35 8.41 -53.36
C ILE A 116 43.11 9.64 -54.23
#